data_AF-A0A924RN24-F1
#
_entry.id   AF-A0A924RN24-F1
#
_cell.length_a   1.000
_cell.length_b   1.000
_cell.length_c   1.000
_cell.angle_alpha   90.00
_cell.angle_beta   90.00
_cell.angle_gamma   90.00
#
_symmetry.space_group_name_H-M   'P 1'
#
loop_
_entity.id
_entity.type
_entity.pdbx_description
1 polymer ?
#
loop_
_entity_poly.entity_id
_entity_poly.type
_entity_poly.pdbx_seq_one_letter_code
_entity_poly.pdbx_strand_id
1 'polypeptide(L)'
;MKQLFLTLLLSISLFANAQKDSTKVENFQKTDEVLSEVVKKALTVAEKTGDFVIEQAPLLLQEFYRWHICANIFGILLGLFLCFLAYKIPLLWLSNDKDYYDTKFFSKYGDESGMIAWIFFIIVVIIGAIFLFCSIYELVYILVAPKLYLIDYYIK
;
A
#
# COMPACT_ATOMS: atom_id res chain seq x y z
N MET A 1 -19.69 81.40 -28.29
CA MET A 1 -18.75 80.32 -28.68
C MET A 1 -18.16 79.56 -27.50
N LYS A 2 -17.64 80.19 -26.43
CA LYS A 2 -17.08 79.47 -25.27
C LYS A 2 -18.02 78.44 -24.59
N GLN A 3 -19.32 78.75 -24.45
CA GLN A 3 -20.27 77.82 -23.83
C GLN A 3 -20.53 76.55 -24.66
N LEU A 4 -20.65 76.68 -25.99
CA LEU A 4 -20.79 75.54 -26.90
C LEU A 4 -19.57 74.61 -26.88
N PHE A 5 -18.38 75.17 -26.70
CA PHE A 5 -17.16 74.38 -26.59
C PHE A 5 -17.09 73.62 -25.25
N LEU A 6 -17.58 74.24 -24.17
CA LEU A 6 -17.60 73.62 -22.84
C LEU A 6 -18.60 72.47 -22.75
N THR A 7 -19.79 72.61 -23.35
CA THR A 7 -20.79 71.55 -23.40
C THR A 7 -20.33 70.38 -24.27
N LEU A 8 -19.63 70.65 -25.38
CA LEU A 8 -19.05 69.61 -26.23
C LEU A 8 -17.98 68.81 -25.46
N LEU A 9 -17.05 69.48 -24.77
CA LEU A 9 -16.02 68.81 -23.97
C LEU A 9 -16.62 67.96 -22.83
N LEU A 10 -17.69 68.44 -22.19
CA LEU A 10 -18.37 67.70 -21.12
C LEU A 10 -19.11 66.46 -21.66
N SER A 11 -19.69 66.55 -22.87
CA SER A 11 -20.33 65.40 -23.52
C SER A 11 -19.33 64.32 -23.92
N ILE A 12 -18.14 64.70 -24.40
CA ILE A 12 -17.06 63.77 -24.77
C ILE A 12 -16.49 63.09 -23.53
N SER A 13 -16.31 63.81 -22.42
CA SER A 13 -15.79 63.21 -21.19
C SER A 13 -16.79 62.23 -20.55
N LEU A 14 -18.09 62.54 -20.58
CA LEU A 14 -19.14 61.63 -20.12
C LEU A 14 -19.22 60.36 -21.00
N PHE A 15 -19.09 60.50 -22.32
CA PHE A 15 -19.11 59.36 -23.24
C PHE A 15 -17.89 58.45 -23.07
N ALA A 16 -16.70 59.03 -22.90
CA ALA A 16 -15.48 58.27 -22.61
C ALA A 16 -15.56 57.51 -21.27
N ASN A 17 -16.18 58.12 -20.25
CA ASN A 17 -16.36 57.47 -18.96
C ASN A 17 -17.40 56.34 -19.02
N ALA A 18 -18.50 56.52 -19.76
CA ALA A 18 -19.51 55.47 -19.99
C ALA A 18 -18.93 54.27 -20.74
N GLN A 19 -18.07 54.50 -21.75
CA GLN A 19 -17.37 53.40 -22.45
C GLN A 19 -16.43 52.64 -21.50
N LYS A 20 -15.72 53.34 -20.61
CA LYS A 20 -14.82 52.73 -19.62
C LYS A 20 -15.57 51.90 -18.58
N ASP A 21 -16.75 52.34 -18.15
CA ASP A 21 -17.59 51.56 -17.24
C ASP A 21 -18.23 50.36 -17.94
N SER A 22 -18.67 50.48 -19.19
CA SER A 22 -19.23 49.34 -19.95
C SER A 22 -18.22 48.21 -20.18
N THR A 23 -16.98 48.54 -20.53
CA THR A 23 -15.88 47.55 -20.68
C THR A 23 -15.45 46.92 -19.36
N LYS A 24 -15.58 47.67 -18.25
CA LYS A 24 -15.35 47.12 -16.91
C LYS A 24 -16.42 46.10 -16.54
N VAL A 25 -17.69 46.41 -16.77
CA VAL A 25 -18.83 45.50 -16.51
C VAL A 25 -18.76 44.24 -17.38
N GLU A 26 -18.42 44.37 -18.66
CA GLU A 26 -18.26 43.23 -19.58
C GLU A 26 -17.11 42.30 -19.17
N ASN A 27 -15.98 42.86 -18.71
CA ASN A 27 -14.87 42.08 -18.16
C ASN A 27 -15.24 41.37 -16.84
N PHE A 28 -16.06 41.98 -15.98
CA PHE A 28 -16.55 41.33 -14.77
C PHE A 28 -17.45 40.13 -15.10
N GLN A 29 -18.43 40.30 -16.00
CA GLN A 29 -19.32 39.21 -16.42
C GLN A 29 -18.54 38.03 -17.04
N LYS A 30 -17.54 38.32 -17.88
CA LYS A 30 -16.67 37.30 -18.47
C LYS A 30 -15.82 36.57 -17.43
N THR A 31 -15.41 37.25 -16.37
CA THR A 31 -14.64 36.65 -15.28
C THR A 31 -15.53 35.70 -14.45
N ASP A 32 -16.78 36.09 -14.19
CA ASP A 32 -17.75 35.26 -13.47
C ASP A 32 -18.16 34.01 -14.27
N GLU A 33 -18.30 34.12 -15.59
CA GLU A 33 -18.57 32.98 -16.47
C GLU A 33 -17.40 31.99 -16.48
N VAL A 34 -16.16 32.47 -16.63
CA VAL A 34 -14.96 31.62 -16.60
C VAL A 34 -14.81 30.94 -15.24
N LEU A 35 -15.06 31.67 -14.15
CA LEU A 35 -15.02 31.11 -12.80
C LEU A 35 -16.08 30.01 -12.62
N SER A 36 -17.31 30.25 -13.08
CA SER A 36 -18.39 29.26 -13.04
C SER A 36 -18.05 28.00 -13.84
N GLU A 37 -17.44 28.14 -15.01
CA GLU A 37 -17.04 27.02 -15.85
C GLU A 37 -15.89 26.21 -15.23
N VAL A 38 -14.90 26.87 -14.65
CA VAL A 38 -13.79 26.23 -13.93
C VAL A 38 -14.29 25.47 -12.70
N VAL A 39 -15.20 26.07 -11.93
CA VAL A 39 -15.80 25.40 -10.75
C VAL A 39 -16.63 24.17 -11.18
N LYS A 40 -17.41 24.27 -12.26
CA LYS A 40 -18.15 23.11 -12.82
C LYS A 40 -17.20 22.00 -13.30
N LYS A 41 -16.09 22.35 -13.97
CA LYS A 41 -15.08 21.37 -14.39
C LYS A 41 -14.38 20.72 -13.21
N ALA A 42 -14.03 21.51 -12.18
CA ALA A 42 -13.42 20.98 -10.96
C ALA A 42 -14.38 20.04 -10.22
N LEU A 43 -15.67 20.39 -10.09
CA LEU A 43 -16.69 19.54 -9.49
C LEU A 43 -16.89 18.24 -10.26
N THR A 44 -17.00 18.30 -11.59
CA THR A 44 -17.15 17.08 -12.42
C THR A 44 -15.89 16.21 -12.42
N VAL A 45 -14.69 16.78 -12.32
CA VAL A 45 -13.46 16.02 -12.11
C VAL A 45 -13.42 15.40 -10.72
N ALA A 46 -13.85 16.12 -9.69
CA ALA A 46 -13.93 15.61 -8.33
C ALA A 46 -14.96 14.48 -8.21
N GLU A 47 -16.14 14.61 -8.83
CA GLU A 47 -17.15 13.56 -8.92
C GLU A 47 -16.60 12.33 -9.64
N LYS A 48 -16.02 12.51 -10.83
CA LYS A 48 -15.39 11.39 -11.57
C LYS A 48 -14.25 10.73 -10.81
N THR A 49 -13.48 11.50 -10.04
CA THR A 49 -12.39 10.96 -9.21
C THR A 49 -12.94 10.25 -7.98
N GLY A 50 -14.02 10.78 -7.39
CA GLY A 50 -14.75 10.15 -6.30
C GLY A 50 -15.34 8.81 -6.73
N ASP A 51 -16.03 8.78 -7.86
CA ASP A 51 -16.60 7.57 -8.46
C ASP A 51 -15.49 6.56 -8.79
N PHE A 52 -14.37 7.01 -9.34
CA PHE A 52 -13.19 6.17 -9.58
C PHE A 52 -12.63 5.56 -8.29
N VAL A 53 -12.51 6.33 -7.21
CA VAL A 53 -12.04 5.82 -5.92
C VAL A 53 -13.05 4.82 -5.34
N ILE A 54 -14.34 5.10 -5.44
CA ILE A 54 -15.40 4.19 -4.95
C ILE A 54 -15.40 2.88 -5.73
N GLU A 55 -15.20 2.93 -7.05
CA GLU A 55 -15.17 1.74 -7.91
C GLU A 55 -13.85 0.96 -7.77
N GLN A 56 -12.71 1.61 -7.62
CA GLN A 56 -11.39 0.95 -7.58
C GLN A 56 -10.94 0.52 -6.19
N ALA A 57 -11.33 1.25 -5.13
CA ALA A 57 -10.95 0.91 -3.76
C ALA A 57 -11.26 -0.56 -3.38
N PRO A 58 -12.46 -1.12 -3.64
CA PRO A 58 -12.73 -2.51 -3.27
C PRO A 58 -11.83 -3.50 -4.02
N LEU A 59 -11.49 -3.22 -5.27
CA LEU A 59 -10.63 -4.08 -6.09
C LEU A 59 -9.18 -4.05 -5.58
N LEU A 60 -8.66 -2.86 -5.32
CA LEU A 60 -7.31 -2.69 -4.73
C LEU A 60 -7.21 -3.36 -3.35
N LEU A 61 -8.24 -3.24 -2.51
CA LEU A 61 -8.28 -3.91 -1.22
C LEU A 61 -8.30 -5.43 -1.35
N GLN A 62 -9.05 -5.98 -2.32
CA GLN A 62 -9.03 -7.42 -2.59
C GLN A 62 -7.66 -7.90 -3.04
N GLU A 63 -7.00 -7.16 -3.95
CA GLU A 63 -5.64 -7.49 -4.40
C GLU A 63 -4.63 -7.43 -3.25
N PHE A 64 -4.73 -6.40 -2.41
CA PHE A 64 -3.92 -6.26 -1.21
C PHE A 64 -4.07 -7.47 -0.27
N TYR A 65 -5.29 -7.86 0.08
CA TYR A 65 -5.48 -9.04 0.93
C TYR A 65 -4.99 -10.33 0.26
N ARG A 66 -5.23 -10.51 -1.04
CA ARG A 66 -4.73 -11.68 -1.77
C ARG A 66 -3.21 -11.77 -1.74
N TRP A 67 -2.52 -10.64 -1.93
CA TRP A 67 -1.07 -10.58 -1.84
C TRP A 67 -0.57 -11.00 -0.46
N HIS A 68 -1.13 -10.45 0.60
CA HIS A 68 -0.72 -10.78 1.97
C HIS A 68 -1.06 -12.21 2.40
N ILE A 69 -2.19 -12.75 1.93
CA ILE A 69 -2.54 -14.16 2.13
C ILE A 69 -1.52 -15.06 1.40
N CYS A 70 -1.20 -14.76 0.14
CA CYS A 70 -0.20 -15.51 -0.62
C CYS A 70 1.19 -15.46 0.05
N ALA A 71 1.61 -14.28 0.52
CA ALA A 71 2.88 -14.11 1.23
C ALA A 71 2.94 -14.96 2.51
N ASN A 72 1.86 -14.98 3.29
CA ASN A 72 1.79 -15.79 4.51
C ASN A 72 1.72 -17.30 4.22
N ILE A 73 1.00 -17.73 3.19
CA ILE A 73 1.03 -19.13 2.73
C ILE A 73 2.45 -19.55 2.33
N PHE A 74 3.16 -18.69 1.61
CA PHE A 74 4.55 -18.93 1.24
C PHE A 74 5.46 -19.03 2.48
N GLY A 75 5.27 -18.14 3.47
CA GLY A 75 5.98 -18.20 4.75
C GLY A 75 5.75 -19.52 5.51
N ILE A 76 4.52 -20.02 5.53
CA ILE A 76 4.19 -21.34 6.12
C ILE A 76 4.92 -22.46 5.38
N LEU A 77 4.89 -22.46 4.04
CA LEU A 77 5.58 -23.46 3.23
C LEU A 77 7.09 -23.43 3.46
N LEU A 78 7.68 -22.23 3.56
CA LEU A 78 9.09 -22.05 3.86
C LEU A 78 9.44 -22.57 5.26
N GLY A 79 8.63 -22.27 6.28
CA GLY A 79 8.81 -22.78 7.64
C GLY A 79 8.76 -24.31 7.70
N LEU A 80 7.77 -24.92 7.04
CA LEU A 80 7.67 -26.39 6.92
C LEU A 80 8.87 -26.99 6.19
N PHE A 81 9.32 -26.34 5.12
CA PHE A 81 10.49 -26.76 4.36
C PHE A 81 11.77 -26.70 5.21
N LEU A 82 11.96 -25.65 6.01
CA LEU A 82 13.08 -25.55 6.94
C LEU A 82 13.05 -26.65 8.00
N CYS A 83 11.89 -26.94 8.59
CA CYS A 83 11.73 -28.06 9.54
C CYS A 83 12.05 -29.41 8.88
N PHE A 84 11.62 -29.60 7.62
CA PHE A 84 11.94 -30.80 6.85
C PHE A 84 13.45 -30.93 6.58
N LEU A 85 14.11 -29.84 6.18
CA LEU A 85 15.56 -29.80 5.99
C LEU A 85 16.31 -30.05 7.29
N ALA A 86 15.85 -29.48 8.40
CA ALA A 86 16.43 -29.72 9.71
C ALA A 86 16.44 -31.21 10.03
N TYR A 87 15.38 -31.94 9.71
CA TYR A 87 15.34 -33.38 9.88
C TYR A 87 16.26 -34.13 8.92
N LYS A 88 16.30 -33.74 7.63
CA LYS A 88 17.03 -34.49 6.58
C LYS A 88 18.53 -34.23 6.54
N ILE A 89 19.00 -33.01 6.81
CA ILE A 89 20.42 -32.64 6.70
C ILE A 89 21.30 -33.47 7.66
N PRO A 90 20.97 -33.61 8.95
CA PRO A 90 21.77 -34.41 9.85
C PRO A 90 21.76 -35.90 9.51
N LEU A 91 20.64 -36.41 8.99
CA LEU A 91 20.55 -37.79 8.48
C LEU A 91 21.52 -38.02 7.33
N LEU A 92 21.62 -37.10 6.37
CA LEU A 92 22.54 -37.21 5.25
C LEU A 92 24.00 -37.09 5.70
N TRP A 93 24.30 -36.14 6.60
CA TRP A 93 25.67 -35.88 7.04
C TRP A 93 26.26 -37.04 7.84
N LEU A 94 25.45 -37.74 8.65
CA LEU A 94 25.91 -38.89 9.44
C LEU A 94 25.73 -40.26 8.75
N SER A 95 25.04 -40.34 7.61
CA SER A 95 24.81 -41.59 6.86
C SER A 95 26.05 -42.23 6.20
N ASN A 96 27.22 -41.60 6.27
CA ASN A 96 28.46 -42.18 5.74
C ASN A 96 29.00 -43.36 6.59
N ASP A 97 28.50 -43.54 7.82
CA ASP A 97 28.75 -44.75 8.62
C ASP A 97 27.70 -45.83 8.27
N LYS A 98 28.13 -47.02 7.86
CA LYS A 98 27.23 -48.07 7.33
C LYS A 98 26.29 -48.72 8.36
N ASP A 99 26.49 -48.46 9.66
CA ASP A 99 25.68 -49.00 10.78
C ASP A 99 24.59 -48.01 11.29
N TYR A 100 24.33 -46.93 10.55
CA TYR A 100 23.72 -45.71 11.11
C TYR A 100 22.17 -45.66 11.11
N TYR A 101 21.48 -46.62 10.49
CA TYR A 101 20.02 -46.54 10.34
C TYR A 101 19.23 -46.94 11.60
N ASP A 102 19.87 -47.56 12.60
CA ASP A 102 19.20 -48.01 13.81
C ASP A 102 19.40 -47.06 15.00
N THR A 103 18.35 -46.33 15.35
CA THR A 103 18.00 -45.79 16.69
C THR A 103 18.99 -44.88 17.44
N LYS A 104 20.20 -44.61 16.92
CA LYS A 104 21.27 -43.94 17.68
C LYS A 104 21.54 -42.47 17.35
N PHE A 105 20.70 -41.82 16.55
CA PHE A 105 20.84 -40.37 16.30
C PHE A 105 20.90 -39.56 17.61
N PHE A 106 20.09 -39.94 18.60
CA PHE A 106 20.08 -39.35 19.93
C PHE A 106 21.01 -40.06 20.94
N SER A 107 21.77 -41.08 20.55
CA SER A 107 22.68 -41.78 21.48
C SER A 107 24.13 -41.32 21.35
N LYS A 108 24.47 -40.52 20.32
CA LYS A 108 25.82 -40.02 20.05
C LYS A 108 26.09 -38.61 20.60
N TYR A 109 25.36 -38.17 21.63
CA TYR A 109 25.63 -36.91 22.34
C TYR A 109 27.05 -36.82 22.95
N GLY A 110 27.80 -37.92 22.97
CA GLY A 110 29.18 -37.96 23.45
C GLY A 110 30.25 -37.59 22.42
N ASP A 111 29.92 -37.45 21.13
CA ASP A 111 30.89 -37.05 20.08
C ASP A 111 30.69 -35.58 19.69
N GLU A 112 31.79 -34.84 19.49
CA GLU A 112 31.79 -33.41 19.14
C GLU A 112 30.98 -33.15 17.86
N SER A 113 31.07 -34.06 16.88
CA SER A 113 30.35 -33.98 15.61
C SER A 113 28.82 -34.05 15.79
N GLY A 114 28.36 -34.91 16.70
CA GLY A 114 26.94 -35.09 17.04
C GLY A 114 26.36 -33.87 17.77
N MET A 115 27.15 -33.26 18.66
CA MET A 115 26.74 -32.04 19.36
C MET A 115 26.51 -30.88 18.38
N ILE A 116 27.40 -30.69 17.40
CA ILE A 116 27.25 -29.64 16.38
C ILE A 116 25.99 -29.86 15.53
N ALA A 117 25.75 -31.10 15.08
CA ALA A 117 24.56 -31.44 14.30
C ALA A 117 23.26 -31.16 15.07
N TRP A 118 23.25 -31.43 16.38
CA TRP A 118 22.09 -31.21 17.24
C TRP A 118 21.82 -29.73 17.51
N ILE A 119 22.87 -28.94 17.76
CA ILE A 119 22.75 -27.47 17.90
C ILE A 119 22.19 -26.88 16.61
N PHE A 120 22.71 -27.30 15.45
CA PHE A 120 22.21 -26.86 14.15
C PHE A 120 20.74 -27.23 13.95
N PHE A 121 20.35 -28.48 14.27
CA PHE A 121 18.97 -28.94 14.21
C PHE A 121 18.05 -28.03 15.03
N ILE A 122 18.39 -27.75 16.29
CA ILE A 122 17.58 -26.90 17.18
C ILE A 122 17.44 -25.50 16.60
N ILE A 123 18.54 -24.89 16.16
CA ILE A 123 18.52 -23.53 15.62
C ILE A 123 17.59 -23.45 14.40
N VAL A 124 17.72 -24.39 13.45
CA VAL A 124 16.90 -24.39 12.24
C VAL A 124 15.43 -24.66 12.57
N VAL A 125 15.13 -25.56 13.51
CA VAL A 125 13.76 -25.82 13.98
C VAL A 125 13.16 -24.60 14.65
N ILE A 126 13.91 -23.89 15.50
CA ILE A 126 13.43 -22.66 16.15
C ILE A 126 13.14 -21.58 15.11
N ILE A 127 14.04 -21.35 14.16
CA ILE A 127 13.83 -20.36 13.09
C ILE A 127 12.62 -20.75 12.24
N GLY A 128 12.51 -22.02 11.83
CA GLY A 128 11.36 -22.52 11.08
C GLY A 128 10.04 -22.38 11.84
N ALA A 129 10.04 -22.66 13.14
CA ALA A 129 8.87 -22.51 14.01
C ALA A 129 8.45 -21.05 14.14
N ILE A 130 9.40 -20.12 14.35
CA ILE A 130 9.11 -18.68 14.43
C ILE A 130 8.45 -18.22 13.12
N PHE A 131 9.02 -18.58 11.96
CA PHE A 131 8.45 -18.24 10.66
C PHE A 131 7.02 -18.78 10.52
N LEU A 132 6.81 -20.04 10.88
CA LEU A 132 5.51 -20.70 10.80
C LEU A 132 4.48 -20.02 11.70
N PHE A 133 4.81 -19.75 12.96
CA PHE A 133 3.90 -19.11 13.91
C PHE A 133 3.58 -17.67 13.50
N CYS A 134 4.58 -16.89 13.07
CA CYS A 134 4.35 -15.52 12.58
C CYS A 134 3.41 -15.53 11.36
N SER A 135 3.66 -16.39 10.38
CA SER A 135 2.84 -16.44 9.17
C SER A 135 1.42 -16.97 9.42
N ILE A 136 1.25 -17.95 10.31
CA ILE A 136 -0.09 -18.41 10.71
C ILE A 136 -0.83 -17.29 11.45
N TYR A 137 -0.17 -16.62 12.39
CA TYR A 137 -0.77 -15.54 13.15
C TYR A 137 -1.27 -14.41 12.24
N GLU A 138 -0.42 -13.94 11.31
CA GLU A 138 -0.81 -12.91 10.36
C GLU A 138 -1.95 -13.37 9.44
N LEU A 139 -1.90 -14.62 8.95
CA LEU A 139 -2.96 -15.17 8.11
C LEU A 139 -4.31 -15.21 8.84
N VAL A 140 -4.32 -15.69 10.10
CA VAL A 140 -5.52 -15.70 10.94
C VAL A 140 -6.00 -14.27 11.19
N TYR A 141 -5.11 -13.33 11.44
CA TYR A 141 -5.46 -11.93 11.68
C TYR A 141 -6.13 -11.28 10.45
N ILE A 142 -5.61 -11.52 9.26
CA ILE A 142 -6.21 -11.06 7.99
C ILE A 142 -7.61 -11.66 7.79
N LEU A 143 -7.79 -12.94 8.09
CA LEU A 143 -9.06 -13.65 7.87
C LEU A 143 -10.15 -13.26 8.88
N VAL A 144 -9.78 -13.09 10.15
CA VAL A 144 -10.74 -12.79 11.23
C VAL A 144 -11.09 -11.31 11.29
N ALA A 145 -10.10 -10.43 11.11
CA ALA A 145 -10.27 -8.99 11.29
C ALA A 145 -9.64 -8.18 10.14
N PRO A 146 -10.07 -8.39 8.87
CA PRO A 146 -9.45 -7.76 7.70
C PRO A 146 -9.41 -6.23 7.78
N LYS A 147 -10.48 -5.59 8.30
CA LYS A 147 -10.53 -4.13 8.45
C LYS A 147 -9.55 -3.60 9.49
N LEU A 148 -9.39 -4.33 10.60
CA LEU A 148 -8.43 -3.95 11.66
C LEU A 148 -6.99 -4.14 11.17
N TYR A 149 -6.74 -5.19 10.39
CA TYR A 149 -5.47 -5.43 9.72
C TYR A 149 -5.07 -4.25 8.82
N LEU A 150 -5.97 -3.74 7.97
CA LEU A 150 -5.67 -2.56 7.14
C LEU A 150 -5.29 -1.34 7.99
N ILE A 151 -6.06 -1.08 9.06
CA ILE A 151 -5.80 0.06 9.94
C ILE A 151 -4.43 -0.07 10.58
N ASP A 152 -4.09 -1.23 11.15
CA ASP A 152 -2.77 -1.47 11.76
C ASP A 152 -1.64 -1.38 10.73
N TYR A 153 -1.87 -1.84 9.50
CA TYR A 153 -0.90 -1.79 8.41
C TYR A 153 -0.56 -0.37 7.95
N TYR A 154 -1.54 0.54 7.88
CA TYR A 154 -1.33 1.91 7.43
C TYR A 154 -0.93 2.89 8.54
N ILE A 155 -1.15 2.54 9.81
CA ILE A 155 -0.78 3.39 10.95
C ILE A 155 0.67 3.16 11.39
N LYS A 156 1.19 1.93 11.22
CA LYS A 156 2.61 1.61 11.45
C LYS A 156 3.51 2.24 10.39
#